data_AF-A0A5C5REN6-F1
#
_entry.id   AF-A0A5C5REN6-F1
#
_cell.length_a   1.000
_cell.length_b   1.000
_cell.length_c   1.000
_cell.angle_alpha   90.00
_cell.angle_beta   90.00
_cell.angle_gamma   90.00
#
_symmetry.space_group_name_H-M   'P 1'
#
loop_
_entity.id
_entity.type
_entity.pdbx_description
1 polymer ?
#
loop_
_entity_poly.entity_id
_entity_poly.type
_entity_poly.pdbx_seq_one_letter_code
_entity_poly.pdbx_strand_id
1 'polypeptide(L)'
;MPAVEPSPGGLWVHAEDGWYDVHALDTDGDGLVDTGTLTDAQGTAVFTDLDADGVADVYHRVRPNGTFETWRFVGGRWRLLDRGDLA
;
A
#
# COMPACT_ATOMS: atom_id res chain seq x y z
N MET A 1 -4.00 0.91 -15.72
CA MET A 1 -5.45 0.64 -15.80
C MET A 1 -5.80 -0.17 -14.56
N PRO A 2 -6.83 0.20 -13.79
CA PRO A 2 -7.23 -0.58 -12.62
C PRO A 2 -7.77 -1.95 -13.03
N ALA A 3 -7.51 -2.96 -12.20
CA ALA A 3 -8.10 -4.30 -12.32
C ALA A 3 -9.45 -4.36 -11.59
N VAL A 4 -10.29 -5.31 -12.00
CA VAL A 4 -11.61 -5.56 -11.38
C VAL A 4 -11.46 -6.33 -10.06
N GLU A 5 -10.45 -7.18 -9.95
CA GLU A 5 -10.14 -7.98 -8.76
C GLU A 5 -8.61 -8.23 -8.64
N PRO A 6 -8.10 -8.51 -7.42
CA PRO A 6 -6.72 -8.94 -7.21
C PRO A 6 -6.42 -10.28 -7.90
N SER A 7 -5.17 -10.50 -8.30
CA SER A 7 -4.71 -11.80 -8.81
C SER A 7 -3.51 -12.33 -8.03
N PRO A 8 -3.30 -13.66 -8.01
CA PRO A 8 -2.14 -14.25 -7.34
C PRO A 8 -0.80 -13.71 -7.86
N GLY A 9 0.15 -13.47 -6.95
CA GLY A 9 1.54 -13.10 -7.28
C GLY A 9 1.84 -11.61 -7.39
N GLY A 10 0.86 -10.73 -7.12
CA GLY A 10 1.06 -9.29 -6.98
C GLY A 10 0.72 -8.82 -5.57
N LEU A 11 0.97 -7.53 -5.29
CA LEU A 11 0.49 -6.86 -4.09
C LEU A 11 -0.51 -5.78 -4.50
N TRP A 12 -1.74 -5.91 -4.01
CA TRP A 12 -2.86 -5.15 -4.51
C TRP A 12 -3.33 -4.09 -3.52
N VAL A 13 -3.60 -2.90 -4.05
CA VAL A 13 -4.18 -1.78 -3.30
C VAL A 13 -5.57 -1.47 -3.85
N HIS A 14 -6.56 -1.42 -2.97
CA HIS A 14 -7.90 -0.97 -3.32
C HIS A 14 -7.99 0.56 -3.29
N ALA A 15 -8.44 1.16 -4.39
CA ALA A 15 -8.80 2.58 -4.48
C ALA A 15 -10.21 2.74 -5.07
N GLU A 16 -10.70 3.99 -5.15
CA GLU A 16 -12.08 4.27 -5.60
C GLU A 16 -12.39 3.71 -7.00
N ASP A 17 -11.40 3.73 -7.89
CA ASP A 17 -11.55 3.33 -9.29
C ASP A 17 -11.19 1.86 -9.57
N GLY A 18 -10.86 1.07 -8.53
CA GLY A 18 -10.55 -0.36 -8.61
C GLY A 18 -9.22 -0.75 -7.98
N TRP A 19 -8.66 -1.87 -8.45
CA TRP A 19 -7.46 -2.48 -7.87
C TRP A 19 -6.19 -2.10 -8.63
N TYR A 20 -5.14 -1.80 -7.89
CA TYR A 20 -3.83 -1.42 -8.43
C TYR A 20 -2.75 -2.35 -7.91
N ASP A 21 -1.98 -2.93 -8.82
CA ASP A 21 -0.76 -3.65 -8.48
C ASP A 21 0.35 -2.63 -8.18
N VAL A 22 0.95 -2.72 -7.00
CA VAL A 22 2.12 -1.91 -6.63
C VAL A 22 3.38 -2.73 -6.84
N HIS A 23 4.40 -2.11 -7.44
CA HIS A 23 5.68 -2.80 -7.68
C HIS A 23 6.20 -3.39 -6.37
N ALA A 24 6.26 -4.71 -6.40
CA ALA A 24 6.17 -5.63 -5.30
C ALA A 24 7.51 -6.35 -5.11
N LEU A 25 8.03 -6.38 -3.89
CA LEU A 25 9.23 -7.14 -3.56
C LEU A 25 8.87 -8.23 -2.53
N ASP A 26 9.18 -9.48 -2.88
CA ASP A 26 9.32 -10.60 -1.94
C ASP A 26 10.64 -10.38 -1.17
N THR A 27 10.53 -9.90 0.07
CA THR A 27 11.68 -9.45 0.88
C THR A 27 12.27 -10.56 1.74
N ASP A 28 11.52 -11.62 2.04
CA ASP A 28 11.98 -12.74 2.85
C ASP A 28 12.18 -14.06 2.06
N GLY A 29 11.75 -14.11 0.81
CA GLY A 29 12.00 -15.17 -0.15
C GLY A 29 11.05 -16.36 -0.03
N ASP A 30 9.87 -16.19 0.54
CA ASP A 30 8.87 -17.26 0.70
C ASP A 30 7.98 -17.48 -0.54
N GLY A 31 8.08 -16.61 -1.54
CA GLY A 31 7.32 -16.65 -2.79
C GLY A 31 6.04 -15.81 -2.78
N LEU A 32 5.76 -15.06 -1.71
CA LEU A 32 4.72 -14.04 -1.61
C LEU A 32 5.35 -12.65 -1.58
N VAL A 33 4.56 -11.62 -1.89
CA VAL A 33 5.06 -10.24 -1.89
C VAL A 33 4.78 -9.61 -0.54
N ASP A 34 5.81 -9.07 0.11
CA ASP A 34 5.68 -8.44 1.44
C ASP A 34 5.37 -6.95 1.38
N THR A 35 6.01 -6.24 0.44
CA THR A 35 6.05 -4.77 0.45
C THR A 35 6.09 -4.21 -0.96
N GLY A 36 5.35 -3.11 -1.16
CA GLY A 36 5.32 -2.36 -2.41
C GLY A 36 5.58 -0.87 -2.19
N THR A 37 6.13 -0.21 -3.22
CA THR A 37 6.33 1.26 -3.18
C THR A 37 5.65 1.95 -4.35
N LEU A 38 5.03 3.10 -4.08
CA LEU A 38 4.46 3.99 -5.07
C LEU A 38 5.00 5.40 -4.84
N THR A 39 5.70 5.96 -5.83
CA THR A 39 6.13 7.36 -5.79
C THR A 39 5.40 8.15 -6.87
N ASP A 40 4.76 9.25 -6.45
CA ASP A 40 4.01 10.17 -7.31
C ASP A 40 4.24 11.63 -6.85
N ALA A 41 3.50 12.58 -7.43
CA ALA A 41 3.59 13.99 -7.07
C ALA A 41 3.14 14.29 -5.62
N GLN A 42 2.39 13.38 -5.00
CA GLN A 42 1.91 13.45 -3.63
C GLN A 42 2.90 12.83 -2.64
N GLY A 43 4.04 12.29 -3.11
CA GLY A 43 5.13 11.75 -2.31
C GLY A 43 5.35 10.27 -2.52
N THR A 44 5.97 9.62 -1.54
CA THR A 44 6.25 8.17 -1.57
C THR A 44 5.35 7.47 -0.57
N ALA A 45 4.63 6.45 -1.03
CA ALA A 45 3.88 5.51 -0.22
C ALA A 45 4.56 4.13 -0.19
N VAL A 46 4.59 3.53 0.99
CA VAL A 46 5.03 2.15 1.24
C VAL A 46 3.81 1.37 1.70
N PHE A 47 3.50 0.28 1.02
CA PHE A 47 2.39 -0.63 1.30
C PHE A 47 2.92 -1.94 1.85
N THR A 48 2.23 -2.51 2.84
CA THR A 48 2.59 -3.77 3.48
C THR A 48 1.36 -4.65 3.59
N ASP A 49 1.48 -5.89 3.13
CA ASP A 49 0.55 -6.99 3.39
C ASP A 49 1.04 -7.70 4.66
N LEU A 50 0.22 -7.71 5.72
CA LEU A 50 0.61 -8.25 7.02
C LEU A 50 0.11 -9.68 7.23
N ASP A 51 -0.88 -10.13 6.45
CA ASP A 51 -1.48 -11.46 6.57
C ASP A 51 -1.28 -12.36 5.33
N ALA A 52 -0.55 -11.86 4.34
CA ALA A 52 -0.11 -12.55 3.14
C ALA A 52 -1.27 -13.00 2.23
N ASP A 53 -2.37 -12.23 2.21
CA ASP A 53 -3.52 -12.48 1.34
C ASP A 53 -3.38 -11.87 -0.07
N GLY A 54 -2.29 -11.13 -0.32
CA GLY A 54 -1.99 -10.41 -1.55
C GLY A 54 -2.58 -9.00 -1.60
N VAL A 55 -3.21 -8.52 -0.54
CA VAL A 55 -3.80 -7.18 -0.42
C VAL A 55 -3.05 -6.38 0.65
N ALA A 56 -2.73 -5.13 0.34
CA ALA A 56 -2.09 -4.27 1.33
C ALA A 56 -3.01 -3.97 2.51
N ASP A 57 -2.54 -4.28 3.71
CA ASP A 57 -3.21 -3.99 4.98
C ASP A 57 -2.91 -2.61 5.51
N VAL A 58 -1.69 -2.14 5.30
CA VAL A 58 -1.18 -0.88 5.85
C VAL A 58 -0.43 -0.14 4.77
N TYR A 59 -0.54 1.19 4.77
CA TYR A 59 0.44 2.00 4.08
C TYR A 59 0.85 3.23 4.88
N HIS A 60 2.09 3.64 4.63
CA HIS A 60 2.65 4.90 5.12
C HIS A 60 2.94 5.78 3.93
N ARG A 61 2.54 7.05 3.96
CA ARG A 61 2.88 8.02 2.91
C ARG A 61 3.64 9.17 3.52
N VAL A 62 4.81 9.45 2.96
CA VAL A 62 5.59 10.65 3.24
C VAL A 62 5.43 11.62 2.08
N ARG A 63 4.97 12.83 2.36
CA ARG A 63 4.72 13.88 1.37
C ARG A 63 5.96 14.78 1.20
N PRO A 64 6.11 15.46 0.05
CA PRO A 64 7.27 16.34 -0.20
C PRO A 64 7.40 17.52 0.77
N ASN A 65 6.31 17.92 1.42
CA ASN A 65 6.30 18.98 2.43
C ASN A 65 6.74 18.49 3.82
N GLY A 66 7.22 17.25 3.94
CA GLY A 66 7.68 16.66 5.20
C GLY A 66 6.56 16.10 6.08
N THR A 67 5.30 16.11 5.64
CA THR A 67 4.21 15.47 6.41
C THR A 67 4.13 13.97 6.14
N PHE A 68 3.62 13.19 7.11
CA PHE A 68 3.35 11.77 6.94
C PHE A 68 1.92 11.40 7.33
N GLU A 69 1.44 10.30 6.77
CA GLU A 69 0.19 9.65 7.13
C GLU A 69 0.40 8.14 7.21
N THR A 70 -0.29 7.48 8.15
CA THR A 70 -0.38 6.02 8.25
C THR A 70 -1.83 5.60 8.13
N TRP A 71 -2.11 4.62 7.28
CA TRP A 71 -3.46 4.14 6.99
C TRP A 71 -3.55 2.62 7.14
N ARG A 72 -4.72 2.13 7.52
CA ARG A 72 -5.03 0.69 7.60
C ARG A 72 -6.28 0.33 6.82
N PHE A 73 -6.23 -0.78 6.09
CA PHE A 73 -7.36 -1.34 5.39
C PHE A 73 -8.17 -2.22 6.34
N VAL A 74 -9.43 -1.85 6.61
CA VAL A 74 -10.32 -2.62 7.50
C VAL A 74 -11.74 -2.60 6.96
N GLY A 75 -12.29 -3.77 6.68
CA GLY A 75 -13.66 -3.92 6.19
C GLY A 75 -13.87 -3.26 4.83
N GLY A 76 -12.92 -3.42 3.90
CA GLY A 76 -12.99 -2.90 2.53
C GLY A 76 -12.73 -1.39 2.41
N ARG A 77 -12.20 -0.74 3.44
CA ARG A 77 -11.95 0.72 3.44
C ARG A 77 -10.67 1.07 4.17
N TRP A 78 -9.97 2.06 3.65
CA TRP A 78 -8.83 2.68 4.31
C TRP A 78 -9.27 3.59 5.46
N ARG A 79 -8.58 3.48 6.59
CA ARG A 79 -8.78 4.31 7.78
C ARG A 79 -7.47 4.93 8.19
N LEU A 80 -7.46 6.25 8.40
CA LEU A 80 -6.30 6.96 8.91
C LEU A 80 -6.03 6.51 10.36
N LEU A 81 -4.82 6.05 10.61
CA LEU A 81 -4.35 5.67 11.95
C LEU A 81 -3.54 6.80 12.59
N ASP A 82 -2.67 7.44 11.82
CA ASP A 82 -1.77 8.46 12.33
C ASP A 82 -1.40 9.48 11.24
N ARG A 83 -1.01 10.68 11.66
CA ARG A 83 -0.44 11.72 10.79
C ARG A 83 0.41 12.70 11.59
N GLY A 84 1.40 13.30 10.94
CA GLY A 84 2.21 14.33 11.56
C GLY A 84 3.23 14.94 10.61
N ASP A 85 4.18 15.67 11.19
CA ASP A 85 5.32 16.26 10.48
C ASP A 85 6.59 15.48 10.85
N LEU A 86 7.43 15.20 9.84
CA LEU A 86 8.79 14.71 9.99
C LEU A 86 9.70 15.91 10.32
N ALA A 87 9.48 16.54 11.46
CA ALA A 87 10.30 17.65 11.97
C ALA A 87 11.39 17.14 12.93
#